data_AF-A0A3B4GYF1-F1
#
_entry.id   AF-A0A3B4GYF1-F1
#
_cell.length_a   1.000
_cell.length_b   1.000
_cell.length_c   1.000
_cell.angle_alpha   90.00
_cell.angle_beta   90.00
_cell.angle_gamma   90.00
#
_symmetry.space_group_name_H-M   'P 1'
#
loop_
_entity.id
_entity.type
_entity.pdbx_description
1 polymer ?
#
loop_
_entity_poly.entity_id
_entity_poly.type
_entity_poly.pdbx_seq_one_letter_code
_entity_poly.pdbx_strand_id
1 'polypeptide(L)'
;MMLLCCSVCMHCTVASELVYESGQDATLQCWGPRDAHVTLLEWSRPELISQGYVFFFQDQRSYENYQHESFKGRVQLRDSSMKDGDVAVILRNVRVSDTGTYECEITTSSIRNGERVVKEFKHSINLTVTDTGEFVEVELTAQPFIRSFFTPQRYDVGFFHAQSGRLCMVKAVPHEILTAGSNTGLIFLLLVCDAAV
;
A
#
# COMPACT_ATOMS: atom_id res chain seq x y z
N MET A 1 -16.39 46.85 10.77
CA MET A 1 -15.90 45.56 11.27
C MET A 1 -16.80 44.49 10.69
N MET A 2 -16.45 43.99 9.50
CA MET A 2 -17.21 42.96 8.78
C MET A 2 -16.24 41.80 8.63
N LEU A 3 -16.48 40.71 9.36
CA LEU A 3 -15.64 39.52 9.35
C LEU A 3 -15.72 38.86 7.96
N LEU A 4 -14.63 38.97 7.20
CA LEU A 4 -14.36 38.11 6.05
C LEU A 4 -14.04 36.72 6.58
N CYS A 5 -15.05 35.85 6.65
CA CYS A 5 -14.84 34.43 6.89
C CYS A 5 -14.14 33.85 5.65
N CYS A 6 -12.87 33.50 5.80
CA CYS A 6 -12.07 32.84 4.77
C CYS A 6 -12.75 31.50 4.46
N SER A 7 -13.40 31.39 3.29
CA SER A 7 -14.01 30.16 2.81
C SER A 7 -12.89 29.23 2.31
N VAL A 8 -12.23 28.59 3.27
CA VAL A 8 -11.21 27.58 3.02
C VAL A 8 -11.92 26.30 2.54
N CYS A 9 -11.78 26.04 1.24
CA CYS A 9 -11.94 24.76 0.53
C CYS A 9 -12.53 23.59 1.33
N MET A 10 -13.86 23.46 1.29
CA MET A 10 -14.59 22.33 1.87
C MET A 10 -14.67 21.15 0.89
N HIS A 11 -13.52 20.52 0.61
CA HIS A 11 -13.44 19.12 0.22
C HIS A 11 -12.37 18.47 1.10
N CYS A 12 -12.71 18.29 2.38
CA CYS A 12 -11.95 17.39 3.24
C CYS A 12 -12.37 15.96 2.84
N THR A 13 -11.72 15.39 1.84
CA THR A 13 -11.78 13.95 1.60
C THR A 13 -11.05 13.29 2.75
N VAL A 14 -11.79 12.93 3.80
CA VAL A 14 -11.29 12.09 4.88
C VAL A 14 -11.05 10.71 4.26
N ALA A 15 -9.83 10.45 3.81
CA ALA A 15 -9.42 9.12 3.39
C ALA A 15 -9.41 8.23 4.64
N SER A 16 -10.11 7.10 4.59
CA SER A 16 -10.07 6.13 5.69
C SER A 16 -8.69 5.51 5.75
N GLU A 17 -8.03 5.61 6.90
CA GLU A 17 -6.74 5.00 7.14
C GLU A 17 -6.91 3.58 7.69
N LEU A 18 -6.26 2.62 7.02
CA LEU A 18 -6.22 1.21 7.39
C LEU A 18 -4.78 0.81 7.68
N VAL A 19 -4.54 0.22 8.85
CA VAL A 19 -3.21 -0.21 9.28
C VAL A 19 -3.18 -1.73 9.40
N TYR A 20 -2.21 -2.36 8.74
CA TYR A 20 -1.99 -3.81 8.75
C TYR A 20 -0.51 -4.12 8.98
N GLU A 21 -0.24 -5.29 9.53
CA GLU A 21 1.12 -5.82 9.60
C GLU A 21 1.47 -6.58 8.31
N SER A 22 2.76 -6.55 7.95
CA SER A 22 3.29 -7.35 6.84
C SER A 22 2.93 -8.83 7.02
N GLY A 23 2.49 -9.48 5.95
CA GLY A 23 2.03 -10.88 5.97
C GLY A 23 0.54 -11.07 6.21
N GLN A 24 -0.19 -10.05 6.67
CA GLN A 24 -1.63 -10.14 6.89
C GLN A 24 -2.45 -10.03 5.59
N ASP A 25 -3.74 -10.37 5.67
CA ASP A 25 -4.70 -10.12 4.60
C ASP A 25 -5.47 -8.82 4.90
N ALA A 26 -5.27 -7.80 4.07
CA ALA A 26 -5.94 -6.52 4.21
C ALA A 26 -7.30 -6.51 3.50
N THR A 27 -8.32 -5.94 4.14
CA THR A 27 -9.62 -5.74 3.50
C THR A 27 -9.83 -4.27 3.16
N LEU A 28 -9.76 -3.95 1.88
CA LEU A 28 -9.99 -2.62 1.34
C LEU A 28 -11.50 -2.36 1.25
N GLN A 29 -12.05 -1.63 2.21
CA GLN A 29 -13.49 -1.37 2.30
C GLN A 29 -13.95 -0.39 1.22
N CYS A 30 -15.03 -0.71 0.52
CA CYS A 30 -15.73 0.20 -0.38
C CYS A 30 -17.20 -0.21 -0.52
N TRP A 31 -18.09 0.78 -0.55
CA TRP A 31 -19.54 0.56 -0.57
C TRP A 31 -20.18 1.29 -1.74
N GLY A 32 -20.84 0.52 -2.61
CA GLY A 32 -21.71 1.02 -3.66
C GLY A 32 -23.16 1.17 -3.21
N PRO A 33 -24.05 1.63 -4.11
CA PRO A 33 -25.49 1.67 -3.84
C PRO A 33 -26.08 0.26 -3.73
N ARG A 34 -26.95 0.03 -2.73
CA ARG A 34 -27.60 -1.27 -2.46
C ARG A 34 -28.53 -1.77 -3.58
N ASP A 35 -29.23 -0.85 -4.24
CA ASP A 35 -30.33 -1.17 -5.16
C ASP A 35 -29.97 -0.92 -6.64
N ALA A 36 -28.73 -1.20 -7.03
CA ALA A 36 -28.30 -1.05 -8.41
C ALA A 36 -27.36 -2.16 -8.85
N HIS A 37 -27.40 -2.49 -10.15
CA HIS A 37 -26.48 -3.47 -10.73
C HIS A 37 -25.13 -2.81 -10.98
N VAL A 38 -24.06 -3.35 -10.41
CA VAL A 38 -22.68 -2.91 -10.65
C VAL A 38 -22.25 -3.41 -12.02
N THR A 39 -22.02 -2.48 -12.95
CA THR A 39 -21.57 -2.78 -14.31
C THR A 39 -20.06 -2.70 -14.46
N LEU A 40 -19.41 -1.87 -13.65
CA LEU A 40 -17.96 -1.69 -13.59
C LEU A 40 -17.54 -1.48 -12.14
N LEU A 41 -16.45 -2.15 -11.74
CA LEU A 41 -15.76 -1.92 -10.49
C LEU A 41 -14.26 -1.94 -10.77
N GLU A 42 -13.61 -0.82 -10.48
CA GLU A 42 -12.17 -0.65 -10.59
C GLU A 42 -11.60 -0.35 -9.21
N TRP A 43 -10.60 -1.13 -8.81
CA TRP A 43 -9.68 -0.72 -7.76
C TRP A 43 -8.36 -0.34 -8.40
N SER A 44 -7.86 0.84 -8.10
CA SER A 44 -6.63 1.36 -8.66
C SER A 44 -5.76 2.02 -7.60
N ARG A 45 -4.48 2.15 -7.93
CA ARG A 45 -3.55 3.03 -7.24
C ARG A 45 -3.22 4.16 -8.21
N PRO A 46 -3.51 5.43 -7.91
CA PRO A 46 -3.28 6.55 -8.83
C PRO A 46 -1.86 6.59 -9.40
N GLU A 47 -0.88 6.20 -8.59
CA GLU A 47 0.54 6.15 -8.93
C GLU A 47 0.96 4.96 -9.82
N LEU A 48 0.13 3.91 -9.92
CA LEU A 48 0.39 2.72 -10.73
C LEU A 48 -0.61 2.51 -11.88
N ILE A 49 -1.60 3.38 -12.06
CA ILE A 49 -2.74 3.15 -12.97
C ILE A 49 -2.32 2.91 -14.42
N SER A 50 -1.22 3.53 -14.88
CA SER A 50 -0.66 3.32 -16.22
C SER A 50 -0.07 1.92 -16.44
N GLN A 51 0.17 1.18 -15.36
CA GLN A 51 0.78 -0.15 -15.36
C GLN A 51 -0.25 -1.26 -15.08
N GLY A 52 -1.47 -0.90 -14.64
CA GLY A 52 -2.58 -1.82 -14.42
C GLY A 52 -3.39 -1.51 -13.16
N TYR A 53 -4.48 -2.26 -13.00
CA TYR A 53 -5.39 -2.12 -11.85
C TYR A 53 -4.98 -3.00 -10.67
N VAL A 54 -5.47 -2.67 -9.48
CA VAL A 54 -5.42 -3.57 -8.31
C VAL A 54 -6.46 -4.69 -8.50
N PHE A 55 -7.67 -4.32 -8.93
CA PHE A 55 -8.74 -5.25 -9.27
C PHE A 55 -9.61 -4.64 -10.37
N PHE A 56 -10.06 -5.45 -11.32
CA PHE A 56 -10.92 -5.01 -12.42
C PHE A 56 -12.06 -6.00 -12.61
N PHE A 57 -13.29 -5.48 -12.60
CA PHE A 57 -14.51 -6.23 -12.82
C PHE A 57 -15.44 -5.46 -13.74
N GLN A 58 -15.95 -6.15 -14.77
CA GLN A 58 -16.87 -5.59 -15.73
C GLN A 58 -17.85 -6.68 -16.18
N ASP A 59 -19.13 -6.31 -16.34
CA ASP A 59 -20.17 -7.18 -16.89
C ASP A 59 -20.22 -8.57 -16.22
N GLN A 60 -20.22 -8.59 -14.88
CA GLN A 60 -20.31 -9.79 -14.04
C GLN A 60 -19.08 -10.71 -14.06
N ARG A 61 -17.93 -10.22 -14.53
CA ARG A 61 -16.67 -10.99 -14.57
C ARG A 61 -15.49 -10.16 -14.10
N SER A 62 -14.58 -10.80 -13.37
CA SER A 62 -13.27 -10.24 -13.04
C SER A 62 -12.24 -10.58 -14.11
N TYR A 63 -11.33 -9.65 -14.41
CA TYR A 63 -10.32 -9.81 -15.46
C TYR A 63 -8.91 -9.60 -14.90
N GLU A 64 -8.19 -10.69 -14.64
CA GLU A 64 -6.82 -10.64 -14.11
C GLU A 64 -5.80 -10.07 -15.11
N ASN A 65 -6.08 -10.13 -16.41
CA ASN A 65 -5.18 -9.61 -17.45
C ASN A 65 -5.03 -8.08 -17.42
N TYR A 66 -5.94 -7.36 -16.77
CA TYR A 66 -5.82 -5.92 -16.55
C TYR A 66 -5.18 -5.56 -15.21
N GLN A 67 -4.91 -6.55 -14.34
CA GLN A 67 -4.28 -6.29 -13.06
C GLN A 67 -2.78 -6.03 -13.23
N HIS A 68 -2.26 -5.12 -12.42
CA HIS A 68 -0.83 -4.91 -12.26
C HIS A 68 -0.17 -6.16 -11.67
N GLU A 69 1.05 -6.47 -12.11
CA GLU A 69 1.73 -7.73 -11.82
C GLU A 69 1.89 -7.99 -10.31
N SER A 70 2.08 -6.94 -9.51
CA SER A 70 2.21 -7.08 -8.04
C SER A 70 0.93 -7.56 -7.34
N PHE A 71 -0.25 -7.44 -7.96
CA PHE A 71 -1.55 -7.77 -7.35
C PHE A 71 -2.15 -9.08 -7.87
N LYS A 72 -1.66 -9.58 -9.00
CA LYS A 72 -2.15 -10.85 -9.58
C LYS A 72 -2.06 -11.99 -8.58
N GLY A 73 -3.14 -12.76 -8.49
CA GLY A 73 -3.26 -13.90 -7.56
C GLY A 73 -3.35 -13.53 -6.07
N ARG A 74 -3.25 -12.24 -5.71
CA ARG A 74 -3.36 -11.77 -4.32
C ARG A 74 -4.68 -11.06 -4.02
N VAL A 75 -5.41 -10.60 -5.03
CA VAL A 75 -6.63 -9.79 -4.84
C VAL A 75 -7.88 -10.54 -5.26
N GLN A 76 -8.91 -10.48 -4.41
CA GLN A 76 -10.24 -11.01 -4.71
C GLN A 76 -11.34 -10.17 -4.06
N LEU A 77 -12.57 -10.30 -4.53
CA LEU A 77 -13.73 -9.74 -3.82
C LEU A 77 -13.90 -10.43 -2.45
N ARG A 78 -14.29 -9.64 -1.45
CA ARG A 78 -14.73 -10.18 -0.15
C ARG A 78 -16.01 -11.01 -0.31
N ASP A 79 -16.98 -10.46 -1.03
CA ASP A 79 -18.20 -11.15 -1.44
C ASP A 79 -18.34 -11.10 -2.96
N SER A 80 -18.20 -12.25 -3.62
CA SER A 80 -18.36 -12.36 -5.08
C SER A 80 -19.76 -11.98 -5.58
N SER A 81 -20.76 -11.99 -4.70
CA SER A 81 -22.13 -11.58 -5.05
C SER A 81 -22.37 -10.08 -4.93
N MET A 82 -21.42 -9.32 -4.35
CA MET A 82 -21.51 -7.87 -4.11
C MET A 82 -22.84 -7.42 -3.49
N LYS A 83 -23.40 -8.26 -2.59
CA LYS A 83 -24.70 -7.98 -1.97
C LYS A 83 -24.64 -6.69 -1.17
N ASP A 84 -25.76 -5.98 -1.15
CA ASP A 84 -25.92 -4.72 -0.43
C ASP A 84 -24.86 -3.66 -0.81
N GLY A 85 -24.33 -3.75 -2.03
CA GLY A 85 -23.30 -2.83 -2.52
C GLY A 85 -21.91 -3.05 -1.91
N ASP A 86 -21.66 -4.18 -1.23
CA ASP A 86 -20.33 -4.50 -0.73
C ASP A 86 -19.39 -4.84 -1.90
N VAL A 87 -18.48 -3.92 -2.22
CA VAL A 87 -17.50 -4.08 -3.29
C VAL A 87 -16.07 -4.12 -2.73
N ALA A 88 -15.94 -4.43 -1.44
CA ALA A 88 -14.65 -4.56 -0.79
C ALA A 88 -13.82 -5.69 -1.41
N VAL A 89 -12.51 -5.47 -1.49
CA VAL A 89 -11.55 -6.50 -1.92
C VAL A 89 -10.65 -6.90 -0.77
N ILE A 90 -10.24 -8.16 -0.78
CA ILE A 90 -9.22 -8.71 0.10
C ILE A 90 -7.91 -8.74 -0.69
N LEU A 91 -6.90 -8.02 -0.20
CA LEU A 91 -5.52 -8.08 -0.68
C LEU A 91 -4.73 -8.97 0.28
N ARG A 92 -4.32 -10.14 -0.22
CA ARG A 92 -3.62 -11.17 0.56
C ARG A 92 -2.14 -10.88 0.73
N ASN A 93 -1.60 -11.31 1.88
CA ASN A 93 -0.18 -11.26 2.19
C ASN A 93 0.42 -9.87 1.86
N VAL A 94 -0.08 -8.84 2.55
CA VAL A 94 0.33 -7.46 2.32
C VAL A 94 1.80 -7.25 2.66
N ARG A 95 2.45 -6.39 1.88
CA ARG A 95 3.87 -6.03 2.03
C ARG A 95 3.99 -4.54 2.28
N VAL A 96 5.12 -4.10 2.84
CA VAL A 96 5.40 -2.66 3.05
C VAL A 96 5.26 -1.86 1.74
N SER A 97 5.60 -2.45 0.60
CA SER A 97 5.43 -1.84 -0.74
C SER A 97 3.98 -1.68 -1.19
N ASP A 98 3.04 -2.37 -0.56
CA ASP A 98 1.61 -2.22 -0.80
C ASP A 98 1.04 -0.95 -0.11
N THR A 99 1.82 -0.29 0.75
CA THR A 99 1.45 1.01 1.35
C THR A 99 1.18 2.04 0.27
N GLY A 100 0.08 2.79 0.42
CA GLY A 100 -0.31 3.83 -0.52
C GLY A 100 -1.80 4.13 -0.48
N THR A 101 -2.22 4.98 -1.42
CA THR A 101 -3.62 5.35 -1.61
C THR A 101 -4.26 4.42 -2.64
N TYR A 102 -5.44 3.91 -2.31
CA TYR A 102 -6.25 3.07 -3.17
C TYR A 102 -7.54 3.80 -3.49
N GLU A 103 -7.95 3.73 -4.75
CA GLU A 103 -9.21 4.28 -5.23
C GLU A 103 -10.12 3.16 -5.69
N CYS A 104 -11.38 3.25 -5.29
CA CYS A 104 -12.47 2.37 -5.71
C CYS A 104 -13.44 3.19 -6.55
N GLU A 105 -13.59 2.82 -7.82
CA GLU A 105 -14.53 3.44 -8.76
C GLU A 105 -15.61 2.43 -9.15
N ILE A 106 -16.87 2.83 -8.97
CA ILE A 106 -18.04 1.97 -9.15
C ILE A 106 -18.97 2.63 -10.15
N THR A 107 -19.23 1.96 -11.27
CA THR A 107 -20.32 2.33 -12.17
C THR A 107 -21.49 1.39 -11.98
N THR A 108 -22.66 1.95 -11.75
CA THR A 108 -23.90 1.18 -11.64
C THR A 108 -24.89 1.56 -12.71
N SER A 109 -25.74 0.61 -13.09
CA SER A 109 -26.87 0.84 -13.98
C SER A 109 -28.18 0.38 -13.35
N SER A 110 -29.21 1.21 -13.49
CA SER A 110 -30.59 0.89 -13.08
C SER A 110 -31.57 1.39 -14.12
N ILE A 111 -32.74 0.75 -14.21
CA ILE A 111 -33.85 1.24 -15.02
C ILE A 111 -34.79 2.02 -14.09
N ARG A 112 -35.05 3.29 -14.40
CA ARG A 112 -36.01 4.13 -13.67
C ARG A 112 -36.97 4.74 -14.67
N ASN A 113 -38.27 4.50 -14.50
CA ASN A 113 -39.33 4.99 -15.40
C ASN A 113 -39.12 4.62 -16.89
N GLY A 114 -38.50 3.48 -17.17
CA GLY A 114 -38.20 3.03 -18.53
C GLY A 114 -36.91 3.60 -19.13
N GLU A 115 -36.19 4.46 -18.40
CA GLU A 115 -34.90 5.03 -18.82
C GLU A 115 -33.73 4.35 -18.09
N ARG A 116 -32.61 4.15 -18.80
CA ARG A 116 -31.36 3.65 -18.21
C ARG A 116 -30.64 4.80 -17.49
N VAL A 117 -30.50 4.68 -16.17
CA VAL A 117 -29.75 5.60 -15.34
C VAL A 117 -28.40 4.98 -14.99
N VAL A 118 -27.31 5.67 -15.34
CA VAL A 118 -25.94 5.31 -14.98
C VAL A 118 -25.45 6.23 -13.88
N LYS A 119 -24.78 5.68 -12.87
CA LYS A 119 -24.18 6.44 -11.76
C LYS A 119 -22.78 5.97 -11.47
N GLU A 120 -21.91 6.91 -11.16
CA GLU A 120 -20.52 6.67 -10.81
C GLU A 120 -20.27 7.08 -9.36
N PHE A 121 -19.53 6.26 -8.63
CA PHE A 121 -19.16 6.49 -7.24
C PHE A 121 -17.67 6.26 -7.09
N LYS A 122 -17.00 7.15 -6.36
CA LYS A 122 -15.56 7.06 -6.12
C LYS A 122 -15.28 7.17 -4.63
N HIS A 123 -14.49 6.24 -4.12
CA HIS A 123 -13.99 6.23 -2.75
C HIS A 123 -12.47 6.14 -2.76
N SER A 124 -11.84 6.74 -1.76
CA SER A 124 -10.39 6.71 -1.57
C SER A 124 -10.08 6.26 -0.15
N ILE A 125 -9.12 5.35 -0.03
CA ILE A 125 -8.65 4.80 1.24
C ILE A 125 -7.11 4.80 1.26
N ASN A 126 -6.52 4.91 2.44
CA ASN A 126 -5.08 4.82 2.62
C ASN A 126 -4.77 3.52 3.35
N LEU A 127 -3.87 2.72 2.77
CA LEU A 127 -3.33 1.51 3.40
C LEU A 127 -1.92 1.80 3.90
N THR A 128 -1.70 1.54 5.19
CA THR A 128 -0.38 1.58 5.83
C THR A 128 -0.02 0.16 6.25
N VAL A 129 1.10 -0.37 5.73
CA VAL A 129 1.60 -1.69 6.12
C VAL A 129 2.87 -1.52 6.94
N THR A 130 2.82 -1.94 8.21
CA THR A 130 3.98 -1.91 9.11
C THR A 130 4.70 -3.25 9.09
N ASP A 131 6.03 -3.21 9.09
CA ASP A 131 6.83 -4.41 9.28
C ASP A 131 6.89 -4.75 10.77
N THR A 132 6.71 -6.02 11.13
CA THR A 132 6.85 -6.51 12.50
C THR A 132 8.28 -6.89 12.84
N GLY A 133 9.24 -6.46 12.00
CA GLY A 133 10.67 -6.71 12.11
C GLY A 133 11.12 -7.00 13.53
N GLU A 134 11.37 -8.28 13.79
CA GLU A 134 12.11 -8.71 14.97
C GLU A 134 13.49 -8.06 14.83
N PHE A 135 13.75 -7.04 15.65
CA PHE A 135 15.04 -6.35 15.65
C PHE A 135 16.13 -7.36 16.02
N VAL A 136 16.85 -7.88 15.03
CA VAL A 136 18.10 -8.61 15.27
C VAL A 136 19.19 -7.56 15.41
N GLU A 137 19.55 -7.25 16.66
CA GLU A 137 20.75 -6.47 16.95
C GLU A 137 21.97 -7.30 16.50
N VAL A 138 22.52 -6.97 15.34
CA VAL A 138 23.75 -7.59 14.86
C VAL A 138 24.91 -6.81 15.45
N GLU A 139 25.54 -7.38 16.47
CA GLU A 139 26.81 -6.87 17.00
C GLU A 139 27.90 -7.09 15.95
N LEU A 140 28.20 -6.05 15.19
CA LEU A 140 29.33 -6.07 14.27
C LEU A 140 30.62 -6.04 15.09
N THR A 141 31.19 -7.21 15.37
CA THR A 141 32.58 -7.28 15.85
C THR A 141 33.45 -6.70 14.74
N ALA A 142 33.96 -5.48 14.93
CA ALA A 142 34.89 -4.86 14.01
C ALA A 142 36.16 -5.73 13.92
N GLN A 143 36.23 -6.60 12.93
CA GLN A 143 37.51 -7.13 12.48
C GLN A 143 38.29 -5.98 11.86
N PRO A 144 39.60 -5.86 12.14
CA PRO A 144 40.35 -4.72 11.69
C PRO A 144 40.55 -4.82 10.16
N PHE A 145 40.27 -3.69 9.48
CA PHE A 145 40.55 -3.38 8.07
C PHE A 145 39.64 -3.98 6.98
N ILE A 146 38.61 -3.21 6.60
CA ILE A 146 38.48 -2.68 5.23
C ILE A 146 38.03 -1.21 5.34
N ARG A 147 38.87 -0.25 4.94
CA ARG A 147 38.43 1.13 4.69
C ARG A 147 37.68 1.16 3.37
N SER A 148 36.39 0.85 3.38
CA SER A 148 35.50 1.21 2.28
C SER A 148 35.15 2.69 2.44
N PHE A 149 35.75 3.54 1.61
CA PHE A 149 35.37 4.94 1.49
C PHE A 149 33.97 5.02 0.89
N PHE A 150 32.96 5.29 1.71
CA PHE A 150 31.62 5.61 1.23
C PHE A 150 31.55 7.11 0.90
N THR A 151 31.33 7.44 -0.37
CA THR A 151 31.04 8.82 -0.81
C THR A 151 29.56 9.16 -0.62
N PRO A 152 29.18 10.42 -0.33
CA PRO A 152 27.85 10.77 0.21
C PRO A 152 26.67 10.78 -0.79
N GLN A 153 26.73 10.05 -1.92
CA GLN A 153 25.80 10.32 -3.04
C GLN A 153 25.15 9.13 -3.74
N ARG A 154 25.02 7.96 -3.13
CA ARG A 154 24.17 6.93 -3.72
C ARG A 154 23.60 6.02 -2.65
N TYR A 155 22.31 5.71 -2.79
CA TYR A 155 21.59 4.69 -2.04
C TYR A 155 22.21 3.33 -2.37
N ASP A 156 23.37 3.02 -1.81
CA ASP A 156 24.05 1.78 -2.07
C ASP A 156 23.46 0.69 -1.17
N VAL A 157 22.59 -0.11 -1.77
CA VAL A 157 22.09 -1.37 -1.21
C VAL A 157 23.27 -2.35 -1.20
N GLY A 158 23.89 -2.52 -0.04
CA GLY A 158 24.88 -3.57 0.17
C GLY A 158 24.19 -4.90 0.44
N PHE A 159 24.47 -5.92 -0.37
CA PHE A 159 24.10 -7.30 -0.05
C PHE A 159 25.20 -7.91 0.82
N PHE A 160 24.85 -8.36 2.01
CA PHE A 160 25.76 -9.15 2.84
C PHE A 160 25.15 -10.53 3.07
N HIS A 161 25.99 -11.56 3.00
CA HIS A 161 25.65 -12.85 3.54
C HIS A 161 25.77 -12.77 5.07
N ALA A 162 24.66 -12.92 5.77
CA ALA A 162 24.69 -13.15 7.20
C ALA A 162 25.48 -14.45 7.49
N GLN A 163 26.07 -14.59 8.69
CA GLN A 163 26.70 -15.85 9.13
C GLN A 163 25.73 -17.06 9.10
N SER A 164 24.42 -16.79 9.01
CA SER A 164 23.34 -17.78 8.84
C SER A 164 23.06 -18.18 7.39
N GLY A 165 23.79 -17.68 6.40
CA GLY A 165 23.58 -17.97 4.98
C GLY A 165 22.36 -17.28 4.34
N ARG A 166 21.71 -16.35 5.04
CA ARG A 166 20.59 -15.56 4.53
C ARG A 166 21.08 -14.28 3.85
N LEU A 167 20.40 -13.91 2.78
CA LEU A 167 20.60 -12.62 2.11
C LEU A 167 19.81 -11.55 2.89
N CYS A 168 20.50 -10.56 3.44
CA CYS A 168 19.85 -9.43 4.11
C CYS A 168 20.19 -8.13 3.37
N MET A 169 19.19 -7.24 3.24
CA MET A 169 19.40 -5.89 2.75
C MET A 169 19.79 -4.97 3.90
N VAL A 170 20.87 -4.21 3.71
CA VAL A 170 21.31 -3.20 4.69
C VAL A 170 20.94 -1.82 4.18
N LYS A 171 20.15 -1.08 4.96
CA LYS A 171 19.93 0.35 4.74
C LYS A 171 20.73 1.14 5.77
N ALA A 172 21.63 2.00 5.30
CA ALA A 172 22.29 2.99 6.12
C ALA A 172 21.28 4.11 6.45
N VAL A 173 21.08 4.41 7.74
CA VAL A 173 20.26 5.55 8.18
C VAL A 173 21.16 6.78 8.33
N PRO A 174 20.78 7.95 7.79
CA PRO A 174 21.55 9.18 7.99
C PRO A 174 21.63 9.57 9.47
N HIS A 175 22.78 10.11 9.87
CA HIS A 175 23.10 10.56 11.23
C HIS A 175 22.10 11.59 11.82
N GLU A 176 21.31 12.27 10.98
CA GLU A 176 20.43 13.36 11.38
C GLU A 176 19.15 12.91 12.12
N ILE A 177 18.79 11.62 12.11
CA ILE A 177 17.61 11.11 12.84
C ILE A 177 17.94 10.74 14.30
N LEU A 178 19.23 10.71 14.69
CA LEU A 178 19.67 10.18 15.98
C LEU A 178 19.98 11.23 17.06
N THR A 179 19.59 12.50 16.86
CA THR A 179 19.75 13.51 17.92
C THR A 179 18.64 13.42 18.97
N ALA A 180 18.55 12.26 19.62
CA ALA A 180 17.96 12.08 20.94
C ALA A 180 18.71 10.97 21.69
N GLY A 181 20.03 11.13 21.83
CA GLY A 181 20.79 10.47 22.89
C GLY A 181 21.77 9.37 22.48
N SER A 182 22.86 9.69 21.78
CA SER A 182 24.15 8.98 21.95
C SER A 182 25.28 9.76 21.27
N ASN A 183 26.34 10.07 22.01
CA ASN A 183 27.54 10.80 21.53
C ASN A 183 28.66 9.83 21.10
N THR A 184 28.30 8.63 20.67
CA THR A 184 29.24 7.63 20.13
C THR A 184 28.94 7.46 18.66
N GLY A 185 29.96 7.54 17.80
CA GLY A 185 29.84 7.45 16.34
C GLY A 185 29.44 6.06 15.83
N LEU A 186 28.36 5.49 16.37
CA LEU A 186 27.73 4.26 15.93
C LEU A 186 26.84 4.59 14.72
N ILE A 187 27.20 4.03 13.56
CA ILE A 187 26.32 4.00 12.40
C ILE A 187 25.31 2.87 12.66
N PHE A 188 24.05 3.22 12.87
CA PHE A 188 22.97 2.26 13.00
C PHE A 188 22.63 1.74 11.59
N LEU A 189 22.82 0.44 11.37
CA LEU A 189 22.48 -0.24 10.13
C LEU A 189 21.15 -0.98 10.33
N LEU A 190 20.13 -0.64 9.54
CA LEU A 190 18.87 -1.39 9.48
C LEU A 190 19.11 -2.62 8.59
N LEU A 191 18.99 -3.81 9.17
CA LEU A 191 19.03 -5.07 8.45
C LEU A 191 17.61 -5.56 8.23
N VAL A 192 17.18 -5.63 6.96
CA VAL A 192 15.95 -6.31 6.55
C VAL A 192 16.37 -7.70 6.06
N CYS A 193 16.10 -8.73 6.85
CA CYS A 193 16.33 -10.11 6.43
C CYS A 193 15.01 -10.68 5.93
N ASP A 194 14.94 -11.03 4.64
CA ASP A 194 13.78 -11.74 4.11
C ASP A 194 13.63 -13.08 4.84
N ALA A 195 12.40 -13.36 5.30
CA ALA A 195 12.03 -14.70 5.73
C ALA A 195 12.10 -15.61 4.50
N ALA A 196 12.91 -16.66 4.60
CA ALA A 196 13.19 -17.61 3.54
C ALA A 196 11.90 -18.16 2.88
N VAL A 197 11.93 -18.26 1.55
CA VAL A 197 11.07 -19.16 0.75
C VAL A 197 11.54 -20.60 0.96
#